data_AF-A0A7J7G660-F1
#
_entry.id   AF-A0A7J7G660-F1
#
_cell.length_a   1.000
_cell.length_b   1.000
_cell.length_c   1.000
_cell.angle_alpha   90.00
_cell.angle_beta   90.00
_cell.angle_gamma   90.00
#
_symmetry.space_group_name_H-M   'P 1'
#
loop_
_entity.id
_entity.type
_entity.pdbx_description
1 polymer ?
#
loop_
_entity_poly.entity_id
_entity_poly.type
_entity_poly.pdbx_seq_one_letter_code
_entity_poly.pdbx_strand_id
1 'polypeptide(L)'
;MALQLPLHNPYLEKNASFDHGANFAVAGSTALDSSFLAARGIQIPIINTHLKCVRRLARAILYVGEIGGNDFNYALSQGKSIQEIQTHVPDVVGVIINGVREVIRLGAMQVVVLGNFPIVCLSIFLTTLPSADPGAYDDLGCLHSLNEFAMFRNNCLQGAWALLDKSFRRLLYSFFFFFI
;
A
#
# COMPACT_ATOMS: atom_id res chain seq x y z
N MET A 1 14.36 13.23 13.73
CA MET A 1 13.77 11.88 13.83
C MET A 1 12.75 11.90 14.97
N ALA A 2 11.46 11.75 14.67
CA ALA A 2 10.39 12.27 15.52
C ALA A 2 9.98 11.39 16.73
N LEU A 3 10.52 10.17 16.90
CA LEU A 3 10.08 9.28 18.00
C LEU A 3 11.19 8.48 18.72
N GLN A 4 12.46 8.55 18.28
CA GLN A 4 13.59 7.77 18.85
C GLN A 4 13.34 6.25 18.99
N LEU A 5 12.39 5.69 18.23
CA LEU A 5 12.14 4.25 18.20
C LEU A 5 13.22 3.53 17.38
N PRO A 6 13.63 2.31 17.76
CA PRO A 6 14.56 1.52 16.97
C PRO A 6 13.94 1.13 15.63
N LEU A 7 14.75 1.12 14.56
CA LEU A 7 14.33 0.60 13.26
C LEU A 7 14.06 -0.91 13.37
N HIS A 8 13.00 -1.37 12.71
CA HIS A 8 12.68 -2.80 12.67
C HIS A 8 13.61 -3.53 11.69
N ASN A 9 14.20 -4.64 12.13
CA ASN A 9 15.08 -5.46 11.32
C ASN A 9 14.31 -6.15 10.18
N PRO A 10 14.88 -6.30 8.97
CA PRO A 10 14.28 -7.07 7.90
C PRO A 10 14.03 -8.53 8.31
N TYR A 11 12.86 -9.08 7.99
CA TYR A 11 12.46 -10.42 8.43
C TYR A 11 13.36 -11.57 7.93
N LEU A 12 14.19 -11.34 6.90
CA LEU A 12 15.14 -12.31 6.35
C LEU A 12 16.52 -12.27 7.04
N GLU A 13 16.74 -11.34 7.96
CA GLU A 13 18.01 -11.22 8.66
C GLU A 13 18.19 -12.37 9.66
N LYS A 14 19.23 -13.19 9.46
CA LYS A 14 19.41 -14.44 10.21
C LYS A 14 19.86 -14.24 11.66
N ASN A 15 20.57 -13.15 11.94
CA ASN A 15 21.24 -12.92 13.23
C ASN A 15 20.69 -11.70 13.98
N ALA A 16 19.52 -11.19 13.59
CA ALA A 16 18.86 -10.07 14.22
C ALA A 16 18.00 -10.50 15.41
N SER A 17 17.84 -9.61 16.40
CA SER A 17 16.74 -9.70 17.36
C SER A 17 15.46 -9.15 16.72
N PHE A 18 14.35 -9.85 16.94
CA PHE A 18 13.00 -9.42 16.54
C PHE A 18 12.12 -9.10 17.75
N ASP A 19 12.73 -8.88 18.93
CA ASP A 19 12.01 -8.60 20.17
C ASP A 19 11.23 -7.28 20.11
N HIS A 20 11.68 -6.35 19.26
CA HIS A 20 11.04 -5.07 18.99
C HIS A 20 10.26 -5.04 17.67
N GLY A 21 10.04 -6.19 17.02
CA GLY A 21 9.34 -6.31 15.75
C GLY A 21 10.25 -6.65 14.57
N ALA A 22 9.63 -6.86 13.42
CA ALA A 22 10.28 -7.23 12.17
C ALA A 22 9.62 -6.49 11.00
N ASN A 23 10.41 -6.11 10.00
CA ASN A 23 9.95 -5.49 8.78
C ASN A 23 9.78 -6.53 7.67
N PHE A 24 8.55 -6.70 7.18
CA PHE A 24 8.20 -7.62 6.10
C PHE A 24 8.02 -6.91 4.74
N ALA A 25 8.25 -5.60 4.67
CA ALA A 25 8.10 -4.83 3.44
C ALA A 25 9.14 -5.26 2.39
N VAL A 26 8.70 -5.35 1.14
CA VAL A 26 9.55 -5.64 -0.02
C VAL A 26 9.39 -4.49 -1.02
N ALA A 27 10.46 -3.73 -1.24
CA ALA A 27 10.44 -2.64 -2.20
C ALA A 27 10.13 -3.16 -3.61
N GLY A 28 9.25 -2.45 -4.34
CA GLY A 28 8.81 -2.85 -5.68
C GLY A 28 7.76 -3.97 -5.73
N SER A 29 7.38 -4.57 -4.61
CA SER A 29 6.34 -5.60 -4.60
C SER A 29 4.96 -5.05 -4.97
N THR A 30 4.18 -5.84 -5.71
CA THR A 30 2.80 -5.54 -6.11
C THR A 30 1.81 -6.31 -5.24
N ALA A 31 0.59 -5.78 -5.13
CA ALA A 31 -0.52 -6.51 -4.53
C ALA A 31 -1.04 -7.60 -5.48
N LEU A 32 -1.09 -7.27 -6.77
CA LEU A 32 -1.58 -8.13 -7.83
C LEU A 32 -0.45 -9.00 -8.39
N ASP A 33 -0.81 -10.21 -8.80
CA ASP A 33 0.13 -11.16 -9.38
C ASP A 33 0.74 -10.63 -10.69
N SER A 34 1.97 -11.05 -10.96
CA SER A 34 2.68 -10.69 -12.20
C SER A 34 1.90 -11.07 -13.45
N SER A 35 1.18 -12.20 -13.43
CA SER A 35 0.32 -12.65 -14.53
C SER A 35 -0.89 -11.73 -14.77
N PHE A 36 -1.50 -11.22 -13.69
CA PHE A 36 -2.62 -10.28 -13.78
C PHE A 36 -2.18 -8.97 -14.46
N LEU A 37 -1.00 -8.46 -14.09
CA LEU A 37 -0.42 -7.23 -14.62
C LEU A 37 0.08 -7.42 -16.06
N ALA A 38 0.76 -8.54 -16.34
CA ALA A 38 1.23 -8.88 -17.69
C ALA A 38 0.07 -8.99 -18.69
N ALA A 39 -1.07 -9.58 -18.29
CA ALA A 39 -2.28 -9.65 -19.12
C ALA A 39 -2.86 -8.28 -19.49
N ARG A 40 -2.51 -7.21 -18.75
CA ARG A 40 -2.90 -5.82 -18.99
C ARG A 40 -1.79 -4.98 -19.65
N GLY A 41 -0.71 -5.65 -20.07
CA GLY A 41 0.45 -5.01 -20.67
C GLY A 41 1.32 -4.25 -19.68
N ILE A 42 1.23 -4.53 -18.38
CA ILE A 42 2.04 -3.90 -17.33
C ILE A 42 3.18 -4.85 -16.98
N GLN A 43 4.41 -4.46 -17.30
CA GLN A 43 5.61 -5.20 -16.97
C GLN A 43 6.07 -4.83 -15.56
N ILE A 44 6.47 -5.83 -14.77
CA ILE A 44 7.04 -5.61 -13.44
C ILE A 44 8.41 -6.29 -13.33
N PRO A 45 9.33 -5.77 -12.52
CA PRO A 45 10.57 -6.47 -12.20
C PRO A 45 10.26 -7.84 -11.58
N ILE A 46 11.03 -8.88 -11.93
CA ILE A 46 10.87 -10.20 -11.31
C ILE A 46 11.40 -10.12 -9.87
N ILE A 47 10.49 -10.09 -8.90
CA ILE A 47 10.82 -10.13 -7.48
C ILE A 47 10.36 -11.48 -6.91
N ASN A 48 11.30 -12.42 -6.76
CA ASN A 48 11.03 -13.71 -6.13
C ASN A 48 11.16 -13.58 -4.61
N THR A 49 10.07 -13.26 -3.92
CA THR A 49 10.04 -13.26 -2.46
C THR A 49 9.04 -14.28 -1.94
N HIS A 50 9.56 -15.36 -1.37
CA HIS A 50 8.76 -16.30 -0.57
C HIS A 50 8.77 -15.85 0.89
N LEU A 51 7.64 -15.34 1.37
CA LEU A 51 7.51 -15.00 2.79
C LEU A 51 7.43 -16.30 3.60
N LYS A 52 8.36 -16.49 4.55
CA LYS A 52 8.23 -17.53 5.58
C LYS A 52 7.47 -16.95 6.77
N CYS A 53 6.38 -17.60 7.17
CA CYS A 53 5.52 -17.15 8.26
C CYS A 53 6.26 -17.22 9.61
N VAL A 54 6.29 -16.12 10.37
CA VAL A 54 6.87 -16.06 11.72
C VAL A 54 5.75 -16.17 12.75
N ARG A 55 5.85 -17.16 13.65
CA ARG A 55 4.83 -17.48 14.65
C ARG A 55 4.86 -16.55 15.87
N ARG A 56 4.47 -15.27 15.76
CA ARG A 56 4.15 -14.40 16.92
C ARG A 56 3.19 -13.23 16.57
N LEU A 57 1.91 -13.53 16.29
CA LEU A 57 0.93 -12.49 15.91
C LEU A 57 0.09 -11.95 17.09
N ALA A 58 -0.25 -12.79 18.07
CA ALA A 58 -1.22 -12.43 19.12
C ALA A 58 -0.78 -11.31 20.08
N ARG A 59 0.53 -11.04 20.20
CA ARG A 59 1.08 -10.02 21.11
C ARG A 59 1.66 -8.81 20.38
N ALA A 60 1.63 -8.79 19.05
CA ALA A 60 2.16 -7.72 18.23
C ALA A 60 1.03 -6.80 17.72
N ILE A 61 1.38 -5.56 17.41
CA ILE A 61 0.58 -4.69 16.54
C ILE A 61 1.09 -4.92 15.13
N LEU A 62 0.20 -5.25 14.21
CA LEU A 62 0.55 -5.51 12.82
C LEU A 62 0.18 -4.31 11.96
N TYR A 63 1.19 -3.67 11.37
CA TYR A 63 0.99 -2.63 10.37
C TYR A 63 0.90 -3.29 8.99
N VAL A 64 -0.23 -3.11 8.31
CA VAL A 64 -0.51 -3.68 6.99
C VAL A 64 -0.66 -2.53 6.00
N GLY A 65 0.37 -2.35 5.18
CA GLY A 65 0.44 -1.30 4.18
C GLY A 65 1.84 -0.68 4.11
N GLU A 66 2.11 0.12 3.08
CA GLU A 66 1.22 0.44 1.97
C GLU A 66 1.33 -0.59 0.85
N ILE A 67 0.22 -1.25 0.57
CA ILE A 67 0.14 -2.32 -0.42
C ILE A 67 -0.57 -1.77 -1.67
N GLY A 68 -0.09 -2.08 -2.86
CA GLY A 68 -0.76 -1.68 -4.11
C GLY A 68 -0.20 -0.44 -4.79
N GLY A 69 0.66 0.35 -4.13
CA GLY A 69 1.24 1.55 -4.74
C GLY A 69 2.03 1.24 -6.02
N ASN A 70 2.81 0.16 -6.00
CA ASN A 70 3.60 -0.26 -7.16
C ASN A 70 2.75 -0.74 -8.34
N ASP A 71 1.60 -1.36 -8.09
CA ASP A 71 0.66 -1.81 -9.12
C ASP A 71 0.23 -0.64 -10.02
N PHE A 72 -0.02 0.51 -9.41
CA PHE A 72 -0.40 1.73 -10.11
C PHE A 72 0.82 2.47 -10.67
N ASN A 73 1.91 2.56 -9.90
CA ASN A 73 3.11 3.28 -10.32
C ASN A 73 3.77 2.64 -11.55
N TYR A 74 3.84 1.30 -11.61
CA TYR A 74 4.34 0.61 -12.80
C TYR A 74 3.46 0.86 -14.02
N ALA A 75 2.14 0.81 -13.84
CA ALA A 75 1.19 1.11 -14.92
C ALA A 75 1.35 2.55 -15.43
N LEU A 76 1.37 3.53 -14.52
CA LEU A 76 1.55 4.95 -14.85
C LEU A 76 2.88 5.21 -15.57
N SER A 77 3.98 4.63 -15.09
CA SER A 77 5.31 4.76 -15.73
C SER A 77 5.36 4.16 -17.14
N GLN A 78 4.43 3.27 -17.46
CA GLN A 78 4.28 2.62 -18.77
C GLN A 78 3.19 3.27 -19.63
N GLY A 79 2.73 4.47 -19.26
CA GLY A 79 1.80 5.27 -20.04
C GLY A 79 0.32 4.87 -19.89
N LYS A 80 -0.03 4.06 -18.88
CA LYS A 80 -1.43 3.76 -18.58
C LYS A 80 -2.15 4.98 -18.05
N SER A 81 -3.41 5.15 -18.47
CA SER A 81 -4.25 6.24 -18.02
C SER A 81 -4.72 6.07 -16.58
N ILE A 82 -5.10 7.16 -15.92
CA ILE A 82 -5.72 7.12 -14.58
C ILE A 82 -7.00 6.28 -14.61
N GLN A 83 -7.78 6.40 -15.69
CA GLN A 83 -9.01 5.63 -15.88
C GLN A 83 -8.75 4.13 -15.96
N GLU A 84 -7.68 3.70 -16.65
CA GLU A 84 -7.29 2.29 -16.69
C GLU A 84 -6.90 1.78 -15.30
N ILE A 85 -6.03 2.49 -14.57
CA ILE A 85 -5.57 2.02 -13.26
C ILE A 85 -6.68 2.05 -12.20
N GLN A 86 -7.67 2.94 -12.33
CA GLN A 86 -8.87 2.94 -11.48
C GLN A 86 -9.61 1.61 -11.54
N THR A 87 -9.60 0.92 -12.68
CA THR A 87 -10.25 -0.40 -12.79
C THR A 87 -9.56 -1.49 -11.95
N HIS A 88 -8.30 -1.28 -11.54
CA HIS A 88 -7.54 -2.25 -10.75
C HIS A 88 -7.69 -2.01 -9.24
N VAL A 89 -8.25 -0.86 -8.83
CA VAL A 89 -8.44 -0.49 -7.42
C VAL A 89 -9.25 -1.53 -6.64
N PRO A 90 -10.37 -2.06 -7.15
CA PRO A 90 -11.14 -3.08 -6.43
C PRO A 90 -10.33 -4.35 -6.16
N ASP A 91 -9.52 -4.81 -7.13
CA ASP A 91 -8.69 -6.00 -6.99
C ASP A 91 -7.59 -5.79 -5.94
N VAL A 92 -6.90 -4.64 -5.98
CA VAL A 92 -5.89 -4.25 -4.98
C VAL A 92 -6.50 -4.18 -3.58
N VAL A 93 -7.65 -3.51 -3.43
CA VAL A 93 -8.36 -3.43 -2.14
C VAL A 93 -8.76 -4.83 -1.66
N GLY A 94 -9.21 -5.70 -2.56
CA GLY A 94 -9.54 -7.08 -2.26
C GLY A 94 -8.36 -7.88 -1.69
N VAL A 95 -7.17 -7.73 -2.28
CA VAL A 95 -5.94 -8.37 -1.78
C VAL A 95 -5.60 -7.88 -0.37
N ILE A 96 -5.65 -6.56 -0.14
CA ILE A 96 -5.38 -5.97 1.20
C ILE A 96 -6.35 -6.54 2.24
N ILE A 97 -7.65 -6.50 1.93
CA ILE A 97 -8.70 -7.02 2.81
C ILE A 97 -8.49 -8.51 3.11
N ASN A 98 -8.20 -9.33 2.11
CA ASN A 98 -7.97 -10.76 2.29
C ASN A 98 -6.71 -11.03 3.12
N GLY A 99 -5.63 -10.29 2.89
CA GLY A 99 -4.41 -10.36 3.70
C GLY A 99 -4.68 -10.04 5.17
N VAL A 100 -5.47 -8.99 5.44
CA VAL A 100 -5.85 -8.63 6.81
C VAL A 100 -6.74 -9.70 7.46
N ARG A 101 -7.71 -10.27 6.73
CA ARG A 101 -8.50 -11.40 7.26
C ARG A 101 -7.60 -12.58 7.64
N GLU A 102 -6.61 -12.88 6.81
CA GLU A 102 -5.73 -14.02 7.04
C GLU A 102 -4.87 -13.83 8.30
N VAL A 103 -4.26 -12.67 8.49
CA VAL A 103 -3.46 -12.40 9.71
C VAL A 103 -4.32 -12.40 10.97
N ILE A 104 -5.57 -11.93 10.89
CA ILE A 104 -6.55 -12.05 11.98
C ILE A 104 -6.88 -13.52 12.25
N ARG A 105 -7.13 -14.33 11.21
CA ARG A 105 -7.37 -15.78 11.32
C ARG A 105 -6.19 -16.51 11.97
N LEU A 106 -4.97 -16.05 11.71
CA LEU A 106 -3.74 -16.56 12.31
C LEU A 106 -3.50 -16.03 13.74
N GLY A 107 -4.42 -15.25 14.30
CA GLY A 107 -4.43 -14.82 15.69
C GLY A 107 -3.92 -13.40 15.94
N ALA A 108 -3.74 -12.57 14.91
CA ALA A 108 -3.47 -11.14 15.11
C ALA A 108 -4.66 -10.48 15.81
N MET A 109 -4.39 -9.80 16.92
CA MET A 109 -5.41 -9.11 17.71
C MET A 109 -5.42 -7.59 17.51
N GLN A 110 -4.36 -7.02 16.93
CA GLN A 110 -4.21 -5.59 16.70
C GLN A 110 -3.63 -5.40 15.31
N VAL A 111 -4.41 -4.82 14.41
CA VAL A 111 -4.01 -4.55 13.02
C VAL A 111 -4.29 -3.09 12.71
N VAL A 112 -3.27 -2.41 12.18
CA VAL A 112 -3.35 -1.05 11.66
C VAL A 112 -3.23 -1.17 10.13
N VAL A 113 -4.28 -0.79 9.42
CA VAL A 113 -4.29 -0.78 7.94
C VAL A 113 -3.97 0.62 7.46
N LEU A 114 -2.94 0.74 6.62
CA LEU A 114 -2.51 2.03 6.07
C LEU A 114 -3.20 2.29 4.72
N GLY A 115 -3.73 3.50 4.56
CA GLY A 115 -4.11 4.04 3.26
C GLY A 115 -2.87 4.40 2.44
N ASN A 116 -3.08 4.74 1.17
CA ASN A 116 -2.01 5.28 0.32
C ASN A 116 -1.74 6.74 0.70
N PHE A 117 -0.48 7.14 0.81
CA PHE A 117 -0.08 8.53 0.92
C PHE A 117 -0.45 9.26 -0.38
N PRO A 118 -0.63 10.60 -0.34
CA PRO A 118 -0.72 11.37 -1.56
C PRO A 118 0.61 11.28 -2.28
N ILE A 119 0.66 10.40 -3.28
CA ILE A 119 1.80 10.11 -4.15
C ILE A 119 2.27 11.36 -4.96
N VAL A 120 1.58 12.49 -4.81
CA VAL A 120 1.31 13.46 -5.86
C VAL A 120 2.29 14.63 -5.91
N CYS A 121 3.06 14.84 -4.84
CA CYS A 121 4.17 15.79 -4.81
C CYS A 121 5.54 15.09 -4.93
N LEU A 122 5.56 13.77 -5.18
CA LEU A 122 6.83 13.11 -5.44
C LEU A 122 7.38 13.58 -6.78
N SER A 123 8.63 14.07 -6.75
CA SER A 123 9.32 14.59 -7.93
C SER A 123 9.33 13.61 -9.11
N ILE A 124 9.24 12.30 -8.82
CA ILE A 124 9.15 11.27 -9.85
C ILE A 124 7.92 11.43 -10.74
N PHE A 125 6.72 11.73 -10.20
CA PHE A 125 5.52 11.88 -11.03
C PHE A 125 5.50 13.22 -11.75
N LEU A 126 5.99 14.28 -11.12
CA LEU A 126 6.13 15.59 -11.76
C LEU A 126 7.11 15.54 -12.95
N THR A 127 8.13 14.67 -12.89
CA THR A 127 9.11 14.49 -13.96
C THR A 127 8.65 13.51 -15.03
N THR A 128 7.99 12.41 -14.65
CA THR A 128 7.63 11.33 -15.59
C THR A 128 6.25 11.52 -16.23
N LEU A 129 5.36 12.29 -15.60
CA LEU A 129 4.02 12.62 -16.08
C LEU A 129 3.80 14.14 -16.10
N PRO A 130 4.63 14.92 -16.81
CA PRO A 130 4.45 16.36 -16.87
C PRO A 130 3.17 16.70 -17.63
N SER A 131 2.45 17.71 -17.16
CA SER A 131 1.32 18.32 -17.86
C SER A 131 1.74 19.67 -18.42
N ALA A 132 1.36 19.93 -19.68
CA ALA A 132 1.52 21.25 -20.27
C ALA A 132 0.43 22.24 -19.81
N ASP A 133 -0.65 21.73 -19.21
CA ASP A 133 -1.72 22.54 -18.64
C ASP A 133 -1.36 22.99 -17.23
N PRO A 134 -1.18 24.31 -16.98
CA PRO A 134 -0.94 24.84 -15.64
C PRO A 134 -2.08 24.53 -14.66
N GLY A 135 -3.32 24.38 -15.15
CA GLY A 135 -4.49 24.03 -14.33
C GLY A 135 -4.49 22.58 -13.84
N ALA A 136 -3.59 21.73 -14.33
CA ALA A 136 -3.43 20.37 -13.84
C ALA A 136 -2.77 20.29 -12.46
N TYR A 137 -2.17 21.38 -12.00
CA TYR A 137 -1.44 21.48 -10.74
C TYR A 137 -2.22 22.28 -9.70
N ASP A 138 -2.17 21.84 -8.44
CA ASP A 138 -2.67 22.61 -7.30
C ASP A 138 -1.70 23.73 -6.88
N ASP A 139 -2.09 24.49 -5.86
CA ASP A 139 -1.30 25.61 -5.33
C ASP A 139 0.07 25.19 -4.78
N LEU A 140 0.29 23.88 -4.52
CA LEU A 140 1.55 23.31 -4.07
C LEU A 140 2.39 22.74 -5.23
N GLY A 141 1.90 22.80 -6.47
CA GLY A 141 2.56 22.29 -7.67
C GLY A 141 2.38 20.79 -7.87
N CYS A 142 1.33 20.18 -7.29
CA CYS A 142 1.08 18.75 -7.32
C CYS A 142 -0.10 18.42 -8.27
N LEU A 143 -0.04 17.30 -8.98
CA LEU A 143 -1.02 16.94 -10.02
C LEU A 143 -2.40 16.56 -9.45
N HIS A 144 -3.43 17.36 -9.71
CA HIS A 144 -4.77 17.16 -9.13
C HIS A 144 -5.34 15.76 -9.37
N SER A 145 -5.21 15.25 -10.60
CA SER A 145 -5.79 13.96 -11.00
C SER A 145 -5.23 12.76 -10.21
N LEU A 146 -3.95 12.81 -9.83
CA LEU A 146 -3.33 11.77 -9.01
C LEU A 146 -3.74 11.89 -7.54
N ASN A 147 -4.07 13.09 -7.07
CA ASN A 147 -4.63 13.30 -5.73
C ASN A 147 -6.04 12.74 -5.64
N GLU A 148 -6.88 13.03 -6.62
CA GLU A 148 -8.21 12.43 -6.75
C GLU A 148 -8.14 10.90 -6.81
N PHE A 149 -7.18 10.35 -7.55
CA PHE A 149 -6.95 8.92 -7.60
C PHE A 149 -6.56 8.32 -6.24
N ALA A 150 -5.63 8.95 -5.51
CA ALA A 150 -5.23 8.51 -4.18
C ALA A 150 -6.41 8.54 -3.19
N MET A 151 -7.23 9.60 -3.23
CA MET A 151 -8.44 9.72 -2.44
C MET A 151 -9.47 8.66 -2.79
N PHE A 152 -9.73 8.43 -4.09
CA PHE A 152 -10.64 7.39 -4.57
C PHE A 152 -10.25 6.01 -4.03
N ARG A 153 -8.97 5.63 -4.16
CA ARG A 153 -8.46 4.36 -3.63
C ARG A 153 -8.64 4.26 -2.11
N ASN A 154 -8.32 5.32 -1.37
CA ASN A 154 -8.45 5.35 0.08
C ASN A 154 -9.91 5.23 0.52
N ASN A 155 -10.84 5.85 -0.20
CA ASN A 155 -12.28 5.73 0.03
C ASN A 155 -12.77 4.30 -0.23
N CYS A 156 -12.31 3.65 -1.30
CA CYS A 156 -12.63 2.24 -1.57
C CYS A 156 -12.10 1.32 -0.45
N LEU A 157 -10.88 1.54 0.01
CA LEU A 157 -10.29 0.77 1.11
C LEU A 157 -11.07 0.98 2.42
N GLN A 158 -11.46 2.22 2.73
CA GLN A 158 -12.32 2.54 3.87
C GLN A 158 -13.69 1.84 3.78
N GLY A 159 -14.33 1.90 2.62
CA GLY A 159 -15.63 1.25 2.41
C GLY A 159 -15.55 -0.27 2.57
N ALA A 160 -14.55 -0.90 1.94
CA ALA A 160 -14.33 -2.34 2.06
C ALA A 160 -13.99 -2.75 3.51
N TRP A 161 -13.27 -1.89 4.24
CA TRP A 161 -12.94 -2.11 5.64
C TRP A 161 -14.14 -2.01 6.57
N ALA A 162 -14.99 -1.00 6.40
CA ALA A 162 -16.18 -0.81 7.22
C ALA A 162 -17.13 -2.02 7.16
N LEU A 163 -17.09 -2.80 6.08
CA LEU A 163 -17.82 -4.06 5.96
C LEU A 163 -17.20 -5.21 6.78
N LEU A 164 -15.88 -5.20 6.99
CA LEU A 164 -15.17 -6.19 7.80
C LEU A 164 -15.23 -5.89 9.29
N ASP A 165 -15.16 -4.61 9.67
CA ASP A 165 -15.10 -4.19 11.08
C ASP A 165 -16.29 -4.69 11.90
N LYS A 166 -17.47 -4.83 11.27
CA LYS A 166 -18.66 -5.45 11.87
C LYS A 166 -18.41 -6.87 12.42
N SER A 167 -17.35 -7.54 11.97
CA SER A 167 -16.98 -8.89 12.40
C SER A 167 -15.83 -8.96 13.43
N PHE A 168 -15.12 -7.85 13.74
CA PHE A 168 -13.91 -7.88 14.59
C PHE A 168 -13.90 -6.77 15.66
N ARG A 169 -14.05 -7.15 16.94
CA ARG A 169 -14.30 -6.22 18.06
C ARG A 169 -13.08 -5.46 18.64
N ARG A 170 -11.86 -5.62 18.11
CA ARG A 170 -10.63 -4.99 18.68
C ARG A 170 -9.60 -4.64 17.61
N LEU A 171 -9.98 -3.86 16.61
CA LEU A 171 -9.10 -3.46 15.51
C LEU A 171 -8.84 -1.95 15.58
N LEU A 172 -7.58 -1.56 15.68
CA LEU A 172 -7.17 -0.16 15.76
C LEU A 172 -6.87 0.31 14.33
N TYR A 173 -7.91 0.78 13.64
CA TYR A 173 -7.77 1.35 12.31
C TYR A 173 -7.29 2.79 12.44
N SER A 174 -6.26 3.16 11.67
CA SER A 174 -5.84 4.55 11.54
C SER A 174 -5.47 4.80 10.09
N PHE A 175 -6.25 5.64 9.41
CA PHE A 175 -5.86 6.16 8.11
C PHE A 175 -4.86 7.29 8.34
N PHE A 176 -3.60 7.04 8.03
CA PHE A 176 -2.61 8.10 7.90
C PHE A 176 -2.85 8.83 6.58
N PHE A 177 -3.53 9.95 6.67
CA PHE A 177 -3.60 10.93 5.60
C PHE A 177 -2.43 11.90 5.77
N PHE A 178 -1.47 11.86 4.86
CA PHE A 178 -0.49 12.94 4.72
C PHE A 178 -1.08 14.05 3.83
N PHE A 179 -2.24 14.61 4.18
CA PHE A 179 -2.65 15.88 3.54
C PHE A 179 -1.84 16.99 4.21
N ILE A 180 -0.97 17.63 3.44
CA ILE A 180 -0.44 18.96 3.75
C ILE A 180 -1.22 19.94 2.88
#